data_AF-A0A6N4XLK5-F1
#
_entry.id   AF-A0A6N4XLK5-F1
#
_cell.length_a   1.000
_cell.length_b   1.000
_cell.length_c   1.000
_cell.angle_alpha   90.00
_cell.angle_beta   90.00
_cell.angle_gamma   90.00
#
_symmetry.space_group_name_H-M   'P 1'
#
loop_
_entity.id
_entity.type
_entity.pdbx_description
1 polymer ?
#
loop_
_entity_poly.entity_id
_entity_poly.type
_entity_poly.pdbx_seq_one_letter_code
_entity_poly.pdbx_strand_id
1 'polypeptide(L)'
;MNIEKQVLGLIALSDYIRKKLIEKTENHSENDLEFEKLLKKSEIENPWFTVNNQKIALKQWAELLTEENIDHWLRNYSISTISKRVGLILAGNIPLVGFHDIISTILSNHTALIKLSSKDRYLIPHLLNKWNEFSGNQVRYEFVEKLENFDAVIATGSNNTARYLEYYFKDYLSIIRKNRTSIAVLKGDETNEELQLLAKDIFQYFGLGCRNVTRIFIPENFTIDRLFENFLDFKDIINHHKYANNYDYNRAIYLLNQEKFWDNNFVMLKEDDKLFSPLSVINISRYSSLESVTDFILENEANIQCIVAKNELGIDSIAFGEAQNPSLDTYADNVDTMKFLEVI
;
A
#
# COMPACT_ATOMS: atom_id res chain seq x y z
N MET A 1 31.96 5.65 -2.62
CA MET A 1 30.64 5.14 -2.15
C MET A 1 29.81 4.94 -3.39
N ASN A 2 29.28 3.73 -3.61
CA ASN A 2 28.80 3.35 -4.93
C ASN A 2 27.30 3.07 -4.95
N ILE A 3 26.49 4.10 -5.23
CA ILE A 3 25.05 3.95 -5.48
C ILE A 3 24.79 2.97 -6.62
N GLU A 4 25.67 2.93 -7.62
CA GLU A 4 25.64 1.90 -8.67
C GLU A 4 25.60 0.49 -8.08
N LYS A 5 26.40 0.19 -7.04
CA LYS A 5 26.35 -1.12 -6.37
C LYS A 5 25.05 -1.36 -5.63
N GLN A 6 24.46 -0.32 -5.04
CA GLN A 6 23.17 -0.43 -4.36
C GLN A 6 22.04 -0.67 -5.37
N VAL A 7 22.06 0.01 -6.52
CA VAL A 7 21.12 -0.17 -7.63
C VAL A 7 21.26 -1.56 -8.24
N LEU A 8 22.48 -2.00 -8.57
CA LEU A 8 22.75 -3.35 -9.04
C LEU A 8 22.30 -4.41 -8.02
N GLY A 9 22.45 -4.14 -6.72
CA GLY A 9 21.94 -5.01 -5.67
C GLY A 9 20.41 -5.10 -5.61
N LEU A 10 19.68 -4.02 -5.92
CA LEU A 10 18.21 -4.05 -6.03
C LEU A 10 17.75 -4.83 -7.27
N ILE A 11 18.44 -4.68 -8.40
CA ILE A 11 18.17 -5.45 -9.61
C ILE A 11 18.38 -6.94 -9.34
N ALA A 12 19.51 -7.31 -8.71
CA ALA A 12 19.75 -8.69 -8.29
C ALA A 12 18.73 -9.20 -7.25
N LEU A 13 18.23 -8.33 -6.36
CA LEU A 13 17.14 -8.66 -5.44
C LEU A 13 15.85 -8.96 -6.21
N SER A 14 15.53 -8.19 -7.25
CA SER A 14 14.39 -8.44 -8.13
C SER A 14 14.45 -9.82 -8.75
N ASP A 15 15.59 -10.19 -9.33
CA ASP A 15 15.81 -11.51 -9.93
C ASP A 15 15.69 -12.64 -8.90
N TYR A 16 16.24 -12.43 -7.71
CA TYR A 16 16.08 -13.36 -6.58
C TYR A 16 14.60 -13.57 -6.23
N ILE A 17 13.82 -12.49 -6.13
CA ILE A 17 12.38 -12.58 -5.84
C ILE A 17 11.66 -13.33 -6.97
N ARG A 18 11.89 -12.98 -8.24
CA ARG A 18 11.27 -13.64 -9.39
C ARG A 18 11.52 -15.14 -9.39
N LYS A 19 12.77 -15.53 -9.14
CA LYS A 19 13.17 -16.94 -9.03
C LYS A 19 12.38 -17.65 -7.92
N LYS A 20 12.32 -17.06 -6.71
CA LYS A 20 11.58 -17.61 -5.58
C LYS A 20 10.07 -17.68 -5.77
N LEU A 21 9.50 -16.85 -6.65
CA LEU A 21 8.07 -16.90 -6.98
C LEU A 21 7.74 -17.97 -8.05
N ILE A 22 8.68 -18.31 -8.93
CA ILE A 22 8.49 -19.28 -10.04
C ILE A 22 8.77 -20.71 -9.60
N GLU A 23 9.77 -20.92 -8.74
CA GLU A 23 10.20 -22.24 -8.30
C GLU A 23 9.06 -22.98 -7.60
N LYS A 24 8.41 -23.90 -8.34
CA LYS A 24 7.41 -24.81 -7.80
C LYS A 24 8.06 -25.68 -6.74
N THR A 25 7.29 -25.95 -5.70
CA THR A 25 7.60 -26.77 -4.53
C THR A 25 8.09 -28.20 -4.83
N GLU A 26 8.16 -28.62 -6.08
CA GLU A 26 8.49 -29.98 -6.50
C GLU A 26 10.00 -30.27 -6.57
N ASN A 27 10.85 -29.24 -6.67
CA ASN A 27 12.31 -29.38 -6.59
C ASN A 27 12.86 -28.65 -5.37
N HIS A 28 12.83 -29.32 -4.22
CA HIS A 28 13.28 -28.77 -2.94
C HIS A 28 14.81 -28.53 -2.91
N SER A 29 15.26 -27.31 -3.19
CA SER A 29 16.51 -26.83 -2.58
C SER A 29 16.23 -26.37 -1.14
N GLU A 30 17.18 -26.54 -0.23
CA GLU A 30 17.04 -26.14 1.19
C GLU A 30 16.68 -24.65 1.33
N ASN A 31 17.22 -23.80 0.45
CA ASN A 31 16.96 -22.37 0.39
C ASN A 31 15.53 -22.00 -0.07
N ASP A 32 14.81 -22.88 -0.77
CA ASP A 32 13.41 -22.63 -1.18
C ASP A 32 12.46 -22.89 -0.02
N LEU A 33 12.77 -23.93 0.75
CA LEU A 33 12.05 -24.27 1.96
C LEU A 33 12.16 -23.15 3.01
N GLU A 34 13.31 -22.47 3.11
CA GLU A 34 13.48 -21.32 4.02
C GLU A 34 12.61 -20.12 3.66
N PHE A 35 12.50 -19.78 2.37
CA PHE A 35 11.69 -18.64 1.93
C PHE A 35 10.19 -18.88 2.17
N GLU A 36 9.68 -20.05 1.83
CA GLU A 36 8.28 -20.41 2.12
C GLU A 36 8.01 -20.46 3.63
N LYS A 37 8.95 -20.98 4.44
CA LYS A 37 8.87 -20.92 5.91
C LYS A 37 8.80 -19.49 6.42
N LEU A 38 9.56 -18.56 5.84
CA LEU A 38 9.51 -17.14 6.19
C LEU A 38 8.12 -16.55 5.94
N LEU A 39 7.54 -16.78 4.76
CA LEU A 39 6.21 -16.29 4.41
C LEU A 39 5.15 -16.86 5.36
N LYS A 40 5.21 -18.17 5.64
CA LYS A 40 4.31 -18.84 6.58
C LYS A 40 4.47 -18.33 8.01
N LYS A 41 5.69 -18.06 8.46
CA LYS A 41 5.95 -17.47 9.77
C LYS A 41 5.34 -16.07 9.88
N SER A 42 5.45 -15.27 8.82
CA SER A 42 4.82 -13.95 8.77
C SER A 42 3.30 -14.03 8.80
N GLU A 43 2.69 -14.99 8.09
CA GLU A 43 1.24 -15.23 8.09
C GLU A 43 0.74 -15.65 9.48
N ILE A 44 1.45 -16.52 10.18
CA ILE A 44 1.06 -16.99 11.53
C ILE A 44 0.97 -15.82 12.51
N GLU A 45 1.95 -14.91 12.47
CA GLU A 45 1.97 -13.77 13.39
C GLU A 45 1.04 -12.64 12.99
N ASN A 46 0.88 -12.42 11.69
CA ASN A 46 -0.10 -11.50 11.15
C ASN A 46 -0.96 -12.20 10.08
N PRO A 47 -2.12 -12.75 10.47
CA PRO A 47 -3.01 -13.48 9.54
C PRO A 47 -3.43 -12.71 8.28
N TRP A 48 -3.39 -11.37 8.30
CA TRP A 48 -3.67 -10.55 7.12
C TRP A 48 -2.60 -10.68 6.03
N PHE A 49 -1.38 -11.07 6.40
CA PHE A 49 -0.26 -11.29 5.50
C PHE A 49 -0.33 -12.72 4.99
N THR A 50 -1.43 -13.06 4.32
CA THR A 50 -1.55 -14.38 3.70
C THR A 50 -0.37 -14.61 2.76
N VAL A 51 0.06 -15.86 2.59
CA VAL A 51 1.17 -16.15 1.67
C VAL A 51 0.88 -15.60 0.27
N ASN A 52 -0.38 -15.64 -0.17
CA ASN A 52 -0.80 -15.05 -1.44
C ASN A 52 -0.56 -13.53 -1.48
N ASN A 53 -1.02 -12.77 -0.48
CA ASN A 53 -0.81 -11.32 -0.42
C ASN A 53 0.68 -10.96 -0.37
N GLN A 54 1.48 -11.71 0.38
CA GLN A 54 2.93 -11.49 0.42
C GLN A 54 3.57 -11.74 -0.96
N LYS A 55 3.18 -12.82 -1.66
CA LYS A 55 3.66 -13.11 -3.02
C LYS A 55 3.24 -12.04 -4.03
N ILE A 56 2.04 -11.47 -3.91
CA ILE A 56 1.62 -10.37 -4.77
C ILE A 56 2.49 -9.13 -4.53
N ALA A 57 2.70 -8.73 -3.27
CA ALA A 57 3.57 -7.60 -2.94
C ALA A 57 5.00 -7.79 -3.46
N LEU A 58 5.55 -8.99 -3.27
CA LEU A 58 6.88 -9.36 -3.79
C LEU A 58 6.95 -9.28 -5.32
N LYS A 59 5.92 -9.78 -6.01
CA LYS A 59 5.84 -9.71 -7.48
C LYS A 59 5.84 -8.26 -7.96
N GLN A 60 5.01 -7.41 -7.36
CA GLN A 60 4.94 -5.97 -7.68
C GLN A 60 6.31 -5.30 -7.50
N TRP A 61 6.98 -5.57 -6.38
CA TRP A 61 8.33 -5.04 -6.15
C TRP A 61 9.35 -5.54 -7.17
N ALA A 62 9.31 -6.81 -7.54
CA ALA A 62 10.20 -7.32 -8.58
C ALA A 62 9.94 -6.68 -9.96
N GLU A 63 8.68 -6.35 -10.27
CA GLU A 63 8.30 -5.63 -11.49
C GLU A 63 8.82 -4.18 -11.50
N LEU A 64 8.87 -3.53 -10.33
CA LEU A 64 9.39 -2.17 -10.19
C LEU A 64 10.92 -2.09 -10.18
N LEU A 65 11.60 -3.06 -9.57
CA LEU A 65 13.05 -3.04 -9.36
C LEU A 65 13.80 -3.52 -10.62
N THR A 66 13.66 -2.77 -11.71
CA THR A 66 14.44 -2.94 -12.95
C THR A 66 15.40 -1.75 -13.12
N GLU A 67 16.46 -1.95 -13.91
CA GLU A 67 17.42 -0.89 -14.24
C GLU A 67 16.72 0.34 -14.82
N GLU A 68 15.87 0.14 -15.84
CA GLU A 68 15.12 1.21 -16.50
C GLU A 68 14.25 2.01 -15.53
N ASN A 69 13.49 1.34 -14.66
CA ASN A 69 12.59 2.01 -13.72
C ASN A 69 13.37 2.79 -12.66
N ILE A 70 14.45 2.21 -12.13
CA ILE A 70 15.27 2.86 -11.10
C ILE A 70 16.02 4.06 -11.69
N ASP A 71 16.61 3.93 -12.87
CA ASP A 71 17.31 5.04 -13.55
C ASP A 71 16.35 6.17 -13.92
N HIS A 72 15.16 5.82 -14.44
CA HIS A 72 14.11 6.79 -14.73
C HIS A 72 13.68 7.57 -13.48
N TRP A 73 13.59 6.87 -12.35
CA TRP A 73 13.22 7.46 -11.07
C TRP A 73 14.32 8.37 -10.50
N LEU A 74 15.56 7.87 -10.41
CA LEU A 74 16.66 8.55 -9.73
C LEU A 74 17.20 9.76 -10.50
N ARG A 75 17.12 9.79 -11.84
CA ARG A 75 17.64 10.90 -12.66
C ARG A 75 16.99 12.26 -12.35
N ASN A 76 15.85 12.26 -11.67
CA ASN A 76 15.11 13.46 -11.30
C ASN A 76 15.63 14.12 -10.01
N TYR A 77 16.60 13.49 -9.33
CA TYR A 77 17.07 13.91 -8.01
C TYR A 77 18.59 14.04 -7.96
N SER A 78 19.04 14.97 -7.12
CA SER A 78 20.41 15.21 -6.72
C SER A 78 20.72 14.44 -5.44
N ILE A 79 21.52 13.39 -5.56
CA ILE A 79 21.95 12.60 -4.41
C ILE A 79 22.78 13.46 -3.44
N SER A 80 22.45 13.42 -2.14
CA SER A 80 23.20 14.16 -1.12
C SER A 80 24.66 13.70 -1.07
N THR A 81 25.59 14.63 -0.83
CA THR A 81 27.01 14.30 -0.63
C THR A 81 27.35 13.98 0.82
N ILE A 82 26.48 14.41 1.76
CA ILE A 82 26.67 14.25 3.21
C ILE A 82 25.65 13.23 3.70
N SER A 83 26.13 12.09 4.20
CA SER A 83 25.24 11.08 4.77
C SER A 83 24.67 11.56 6.10
N LYS A 84 23.35 11.40 6.23
CA LYS A 84 22.58 11.62 7.48
C LYS A 84 21.98 10.32 7.97
N ARG A 85 21.48 10.31 9.21
CA ARG A 85 20.71 9.23 9.81
C ARG A 85 19.23 9.59 9.78
N VAL A 86 18.44 8.85 9.00
CA VAL A 86 17.01 9.09 8.85
C VAL A 86 16.25 8.03 9.62
N GLY A 87 15.47 8.45 10.62
CA GLY A 87 14.60 7.58 11.39
C GLY A 87 13.37 7.19 10.59
N LEU A 88 13.07 5.90 10.49
CA LEU A 88 11.91 5.36 9.79
C LEU A 88 11.03 4.61 10.79
N ILE A 89 9.78 5.04 10.96
CA ILE A 89 8.76 4.29 11.70
C ILE A 89 7.78 3.70 10.70
N LEU A 90 7.85 2.38 10.53
CA LEU A 90 7.10 1.69 9.49
C LEU A 90 5.73 1.22 9.99
N ALA A 91 4.73 1.28 9.10
CA ALA A 91 3.45 0.62 9.29
C ALA A 91 3.54 -0.87 8.91
N GLY A 92 2.53 -1.66 9.30
CA GLY A 92 2.44 -3.09 8.98
C GLY A 92 0.99 -3.53 8.77
N ASN A 93 0.19 -2.70 8.10
CA ASN A 93 -1.20 -3.00 7.74
C ASN A 93 -1.28 -3.92 6.51
N ILE A 94 -0.38 -3.76 5.53
CA ILE A 94 -0.19 -4.69 4.40
C ILE A 94 1.32 -5.02 4.26
N PRO A 95 1.72 -6.09 3.54
CA PRO A 95 3.12 -6.46 3.41
C PRO A 95 3.96 -5.37 2.73
N LEU A 96 5.18 -5.11 3.22
CA LEU A 96 6.19 -4.25 2.57
C LEU A 96 5.83 -2.75 2.43
N VAL A 97 4.84 -2.23 3.16
CA VAL A 97 4.41 -0.81 3.07
C VAL A 97 5.56 0.18 3.20
N GLY A 98 6.46 -0.06 4.17
CA GLY A 98 7.57 0.85 4.46
C GLY A 98 8.78 0.70 3.55
N PHE A 99 8.77 -0.25 2.60
CA PHE A 99 9.95 -0.60 1.84
C PHE A 99 10.39 0.50 0.87
N HIS A 100 9.44 1.28 0.33
CA HIS A 100 9.73 2.43 -0.53
C HIS A 100 10.52 3.53 0.19
N ASP A 101 10.14 3.88 1.42
CA ASP A 101 10.87 4.87 2.23
C ASP A 101 12.29 4.40 2.56
N ILE A 102 12.47 3.09 2.81
CA ILE A 102 13.78 2.51 3.06
C ILE A 102 14.67 2.64 1.82
N ILE A 103 14.17 2.22 0.66
CA ILE A 103 14.91 2.31 -0.62
C ILE A 103 15.26 3.78 -0.91
N SER A 104 14.27 4.68 -0.81
CA SER A 104 14.45 6.12 -1.04
C SER A 104 15.55 6.70 -0.15
N THR A 105 15.52 6.37 1.15
CA THR A 105 16.52 6.82 2.13
C THR A 105 17.93 6.37 1.78
N ILE A 106 18.10 5.10 1.42
CA ILE A 106 19.41 4.51 1.13
C ILE A 106 19.97 5.05 -0.20
N LEU A 107 19.15 5.07 -1.24
CA LEU A 107 19.56 5.56 -2.57
C LEU A 107 19.81 7.07 -2.60
N SER A 108 19.22 7.83 -1.67
CA SER A 108 19.53 9.26 -1.45
C SER A 108 20.84 9.50 -0.69
N ASN A 109 21.65 8.46 -0.45
CA ASN A 109 22.87 8.53 0.35
C ASN A 109 22.65 8.85 1.85
N HIS A 110 21.58 8.33 2.46
CA HIS A 110 21.45 8.36 3.92
C HIS A 110 21.58 6.96 4.54
N THR A 111 21.61 6.90 5.87
CA THR A 111 21.53 5.66 6.65
C THR A 111 20.11 5.55 7.21
N ALA A 112 19.44 4.43 6.93
CA ALA A 112 18.08 4.17 7.41
C ALA A 112 18.10 3.59 8.83
N LEU A 113 17.55 4.30 9.83
CA LEU A 113 17.30 3.76 11.17
C LEU A 113 15.87 3.27 11.26
N ILE A 114 15.69 1.96 11.21
CA ILE A 114 14.40 1.34 10.92
C ILE A 114 13.79 0.80 12.20
N LYS A 115 12.69 1.42 12.63
CA LYS A 115 11.75 0.86 13.60
C LYS A 115 10.65 0.12 12.85
N LEU A 116 10.73 -1.20 12.85
CA LEU A 116 9.73 -2.08 12.22
C LEU A 116 8.39 -2.01 12.95
N SER A 117 7.33 -2.28 12.19
CA SER A 117 6.04 -2.64 12.80
C SER A 117 6.15 -4.02 13.40
N SER A 118 5.58 -4.23 14.59
CA SER A 118 5.45 -5.57 15.18
C SER A 118 4.60 -6.51 14.32
N LYS A 119 3.83 -5.98 13.36
CA LYS A 119 3.00 -6.72 12.41
C LYS A 119 3.71 -7.07 11.10
N ASP A 120 4.92 -6.55 10.85
CA ASP A 120 5.74 -6.81 9.66
C ASP A 120 7.23 -6.84 10.04
N ARG A 121 7.68 -7.95 10.64
CA ARG A 121 9.04 -8.08 11.21
C ARG A 121 9.94 -9.11 10.54
N TYR A 122 9.49 -9.75 9.45
CA TYR A 122 10.24 -10.82 8.81
C TYR A 122 10.63 -10.51 7.38
N LEU A 123 9.69 -10.05 6.56
CA LEU A 123 9.91 -9.91 5.14
C LEU A 123 10.87 -8.76 4.83
N ILE A 124 10.66 -7.58 5.45
CA ILE A 124 11.55 -6.42 5.29
C ILE A 124 13.00 -6.75 5.70
N PRO A 125 13.28 -7.32 6.89
CA PRO A 125 14.66 -7.72 7.25
C PRO A 125 15.29 -8.71 6.28
N HIS A 126 14.54 -9.71 5.82
CA HIS A 126 15.06 -10.68 4.86
C HIS A 126 15.49 -10.02 3.55
N LEU A 127 14.64 -9.17 2.98
CA LEU A 127 14.93 -8.47 1.73
C LEU A 127 16.09 -7.48 1.88
N LEU A 128 16.18 -6.75 3.00
CA LEU A 128 17.29 -5.84 3.25
C LEU A 128 18.63 -6.56 3.40
N ASN A 129 18.65 -7.71 4.09
CA ASN A 129 19.85 -8.52 4.20
C ASN A 129 20.30 -9.03 2.82
N LYS A 130 19.36 -9.50 1.99
CA LYS A 130 19.66 -9.94 0.61
C LYS A 130 20.13 -8.80 -0.28
N TRP A 131 19.47 -7.64 -0.21
CA TRP A 131 19.91 -6.45 -0.92
C TRP A 131 21.34 -6.06 -0.54
N ASN A 132 21.66 -6.07 0.76
CA ASN A 132 22.99 -5.74 1.24
C ASN A 132 24.05 -6.73 0.76
N GLU A 133 23.75 -8.03 0.83
CA GLU A 133 24.58 -9.11 0.29
C GLU A 133 24.89 -8.87 -1.19
N PHE A 134 23.85 -8.65 -2.01
CA PHE A 134 24.00 -8.42 -3.46
C PHE A 134 24.70 -7.10 -3.81
N SER A 135 24.65 -6.11 -2.91
CA SER A 135 25.35 -4.83 -3.07
C SER A 135 26.81 -4.87 -2.63
N GLY A 136 27.33 -6.01 -2.16
CA GLY A 136 28.68 -6.10 -1.59
C GLY A 136 28.82 -5.33 -0.28
N ASN A 137 27.82 -5.43 0.59
CA ASN A 137 27.73 -4.80 1.91
C ASN A 137 27.76 -3.25 1.87
N GLN A 138 27.12 -2.66 0.87
CA GLN A 138 27.07 -1.20 0.68
C GLN A 138 25.74 -0.56 1.11
N VAL A 139 24.76 -1.35 1.58
CA VAL A 139 23.45 -0.85 2.03
C VAL A 139 23.57 -0.47 3.50
N ARG A 140 23.25 0.79 3.84
CA ARG A 140 23.41 1.33 5.21
C ARG A 140 22.07 1.42 5.92
N TYR A 141 21.82 0.48 6.81
CA TYR A 141 20.63 0.48 7.66
C TYR A 141 20.94 -0.10 9.04
N GLU A 142 20.08 0.21 10.00
CA GLU A 142 20.14 -0.28 11.37
C GLU A 142 18.71 -0.55 11.85
N PHE A 143 18.42 -1.75 12.35
CA PHE A 143 17.13 -2.01 13.01
C PHE A 143 17.21 -1.56 14.46
N VAL A 144 16.22 -0.78 14.88
CA VAL A 144 16.18 -0.21 16.24
C VAL A 144 14.80 -0.38 16.86
N GLU A 145 14.77 -0.62 18.17
CA GLU A 145 13.52 -0.64 18.95
C GLU A 145 12.98 0.78 19.19
N LYS A 146 13.88 1.76 19.25
CA LYS A 146 13.57 3.17 19.46
C LYS A 146 14.51 4.03 18.61
N LEU A 147 13.94 5.06 17.99
CA LEU A 147 14.71 6.04 17.22
C LEU A 147 15.46 6.97 18.18
N GLU A 148 16.77 6.96 18.08
CA GLU A 148 17.70 7.83 18.80
C GLU A 148 18.83 8.25 17.85
N ASN A 149 19.41 9.43 18.05
CA ASN A 149 20.51 9.96 17.25
C ASN A 149 20.23 9.97 15.73
N PHE A 150 19.07 10.52 15.34
CA PHE A 150 18.68 10.75 13.94
C PHE A 150 18.64 12.24 13.63
N ASP A 151 18.83 12.59 12.35
CA ASP A 151 18.83 13.95 11.83
C ASP A 151 17.45 14.37 11.29
N ALA A 152 16.71 13.42 10.71
CA ALA A 152 15.37 13.61 10.15
C ALA A 152 14.53 12.34 10.35
N VAL A 153 13.21 12.43 10.22
CA VAL A 153 12.31 11.29 10.46
C VAL A 153 11.18 11.16 9.43
N ILE A 154 10.90 9.93 9.03
CA ILE A 154 9.72 9.57 8.25
C ILE A 154 8.93 8.59 9.11
N ALA A 155 7.74 8.97 9.54
CA ALA A 155 6.93 8.17 10.44
C ALA A 155 5.52 7.96 9.89
N THR A 156 5.14 6.69 9.75
CA THR A 156 3.82 6.30 9.26
C THR A 156 3.03 5.63 10.38
N GLY A 157 1.79 6.05 10.59
CA GLY A 157 0.93 5.47 11.61
C GLY A 157 -0.55 5.77 11.42
N SER A 158 -1.38 5.24 12.33
CA SER A 158 -2.80 5.57 12.37
C SER A 158 -3.02 7.06 12.63
N ASN A 159 -4.21 7.60 12.33
CA ASN A 159 -4.55 9.00 12.64
C ASN A 159 -4.33 9.36 14.13
N ASN A 160 -4.61 8.42 15.05
CA ASN A 160 -4.36 8.63 16.47
C ASN A 160 -2.86 8.66 16.80
N THR A 161 -2.10 7.77 16.16
CA THR A 161 -0.64 7.72 16.33
C THR A 161 0.05 8.93 15.73
N ALA A 162 -0.42 9.40 14.57
CA ALA A 162 0.17 10.54 13.86
C ALA A 162 0.18 11.81 14.71
N ARG A 163 -0.90 12.11 15.46
CA ARG A 163 -0.93 13.27 16.39
C ARG A 163 0.17 13.20 17.45
N TYR A 164 0.44 12.00 17.97
CA TYR A 164 1.54 11.80 18.93
C TYR A 164 2.91 11.95 18.24
N LEU A 165 3.06 11.42 17.03
CA LEU A 165 4.30 11.52 16.25
C LEU A 165 4.61 12.98 15.87
N GLU A 166 3.62 13.75 15.44
CA GLU A 166 3.74 15.19 15.16
C GLU A 166 4.25 15.95 16.38
N TYR A 167 3.68 15.69 17.55
CA TYR A 167 4.15 16.33 18.79
C TYR A 167 5.56 15.88 19.18
N TYR A 168 5.84 14.57 19.09
CA TYR A 168 7.12 13.99 19.50
C TYR A 168 8.28 14.43 18.59
N PHE A 169 8.02 14.64 17.29
CA PHE A 169 9.03 15.02 16.29
C PHE A 169 8.96 16.48 15.84
N LYS A 170 8.19 17.34 16.52
CA LYS A 170 7.97 18.74 16.13
C LYS A 170 9.25 19.58 15.91
N ASP A 171 10.34 19.22 16.59
CA ASP A 171 11.63 19.92 16.55
C ASP A 171 12.60 19.29 15.52
N TYR A 172 12.14 18.30 14.76
CA TYR A 172 12.89 17.61 13.71
C TYR A 172 12.27 17.86 12.34
N LEU A 173 13.10 17.83 11.30
CA LEU A 173 12.60 17.76 9.94
C LEU A 173 11.93 16.40 9.72
N SER A 174 10.64 16.40 9.38
CA SER A 174 9.82 15.19 9.41
C SER A 174 8.81 15.07 8.27
N ILE A 175 8.60 13.85 7.78
CA ILE A 175 7.37 13.43 7.10
C ILE A 175 6.55 12.60 8.09
N ILE A 176 5.35 13.05 8.43
CA ILE A 176 4.41 12.28 9.26
C ILE A 176 3.20 11.87 8.42
N ARG A 177 3.09 10.58 8.13
CA ARG A 177 2.01 10.02 7.30
C ARG A 177 0.84 9.53 8.13
N LYS A 178 -0.35 9.89 7.67
CA LYS A 178 -1.65 9.61 8.30
C LYS A 178 -2.39 8.52 7.51
N ASN A 179 -3.50 8.04 8.05
CA ASN A 179 -4.35 7.14 7.29
C ASN A 179 -5.06 7.94 6.19
N ARG A 180 -4.86 7.50 4.95
CA ARG A 180 -5.64 7.89 3.78
C ARG A 180 -6.43 6.69 3.24
N THR A 181 -7.33 6.95 2.31
CA THR A 181 -8.05 5.91 1.56
C THR A 181 -8.18 6.33 0.10
N SER A 182 -8.63 5.43 -0.77
CA SER A 182 -8.92 5.74 -2.15
C SER A 182 -10.42 5.72 -2.44
N ILE A 183 -10.80 6.38 -3.51
CA ILE A 183 -12.17 6.41 -4.01
C ILE A 183 -12.20 5.93 -5.46
N ALA A 184 -13.36 5.48 -5.93
CA ALA A 184 -13.62 5.27 -7.34
C ALA A 184 -14.74 6.18 -7.84
N VAL A 185 -14.64 6.64 -9.08
CA VAL A 185 -15.70 7.39 -9.76
C VAL A 185 -16.07 6.65 -11.03
N LEU A 186 -17.31 6.14 -11.06
CA LEU A 186 -17.86 5.43 -12.20
C LEU A 186 -18.60 6.39 -13.10
N LYS A 187 -18.37 6.32 -14.40
CA LYS A 187 -19.11 7.03 -15.45
C LYS A 187 -20.48 6.40 -15.70
N GLY A 188 -20.64 5.11 -15.42
CA GLY A 188 -21.86 4.32 -15.56
C GLY A 188 -21.94 3.45 -16.81
N ASP A 189 -20.98 3.58 -17.72
CA ASP A 189 -20.80 2.75 -18.91
C ASP A 189 -19.63 1.78 -18.78
N GLU A 190 -19.17 1.50 -17.55
CA GLU A 190 -18.10 0.55 -17.29
C GLU A 190 -18.44 -0.81 -17.89
N THR A 191 -17.45 -1.48 -18.48
CA THR A 191 -17.59 -2.88 -18.86
C THR A 191 -17.50 -3.78 -17.63
N ASN A 192 -17.85 -5.06 -17.79
CA ASN A 192 -17.73 -6.02 -16.69
C ASN A 192 -16.26 -6.21 -16.27
N GLU A 193 -15.35 -6.22 -17.23
CA GLU A 193 -13.91 -6.33 -16.99
C GLU A 193 -13.38 -5.14 -16.18
N GLU A 194 -13.84 -3.91 -16.47
CA GLU A 194 -13.49 -2.72 -15.69
C GLU A 194 -13.99 -2.81 -14.24
N LEU A 195 -15.22 -3.32 -14.03
CA LEU A 195 -15.76 -3.54 -12.69
C LEU A 195 -15.06 -4.67 -11.92
N GLN A 196 -14.60 -5.71 -12.63
CA GLN A 196 -13.75 -6.77 -12.04
C GLN A 196 -12.38 -6.22 -11.63
N LEU A 197 -11.80 -5.33 -12.42
CA LEU A 197 -10.57 -4.63 -12.06
C LEU A 197 -10.77 -3.71 -10.86
N LEU A 198 -11.92 -3.01 -10.75
CA LEU A 198 -12.28 -2.27 -9.54
C LEU A 198 -12.35 -3.18 -8.30
N ALA A 199 -12.84 -4.41 -8.44
CA ALA A 199 -12.86 -5.37 -7.34
C ALA A 199 -11.45 -5.60 -6.77
N LYS A 200 -10.43 -5.65 -7.63
CA LYS A 200 -9.02 -5.75 -7.19
C LYS A 200 -8.62 -4.54 -6.35
N ASP A 201 -8.96 -3.32 -6.77
CA ASP A 201 -8.65 -2.10 -6.02
C ASP A 201 -9.35 -2.06 -4.65
N ILE A 202 -10.51 -2.68 -4.52
CA ILE A 202 -11.26 -2.78 -3.26
C ILE A 202 -10.68 -3.87 -2.35
N PHE A 203 -10.56 -5.10 -2.85
CA PHE A 203 -10.39 -6.29 -2.02
C PHE A 203 -8.95 -6.77 -1.86
N GLN A 204 -8.02 -6.35 -2.73
CA GLN A 204 -6.60 -6.65 -2.57
C GLN A 204 -6.15 -6.26 -1.14
N TYR A 205 -5.40 -7.15 -0.48
CA TYR A 205 -5.00 -6.94 0.92
C TYR A 205 -6.17 -6.76 1.89
N PHE A 206 -7.32 -7.35 1.57
CA PHE A 206 -8.57 -7.29 2.34
C PHE A 206 -9.18 -5.89 2.48
N GLY A 207 -8.71 -4.89 1.73
CA GLY A 207 -9.13 -3.50 1.92
C GLY A 207 -8.36 -2.74 3.02
N LEU A 208 -7.21 -3.24 3.46
CA LEU A 208 -6.44 -2.68 4.58
C LEU A 208 -5.40 -1.61 4.19
N GLY A 209 -5.13 -1.44 2.90
CA GLY A 209 -4.17 -0.48 2.37
C GLY A 209 -4.78 0.91 2.18
N CYS A 210 -3.96 1.97 2.26
CA CYS A 210 -4.41 3.34 1.98
C CYS A 210 -4.83 3.55 0.52
N ARG A 211 -4.37 2.68 -0.39
CA ARG A 211 -4.73 2.66 -1.80
C ARG A 211 -5.97 1.82 -2.10
N ASN A 212 -6.58 1.19 -1.08
CA ASN A 212 -7.82 0.46 -1.30
C ASN A 212 -9.01 1.41 -1.42
N VAL A 213 -9.90 1.11 -2.36
CA VAL A 213 -11.13 1.87 -2.57
C VAL A 213 -12.12 1.55 -1.46
N THR A 214 -12.51 2.57 -0.67
CA THR A 214 -13.53 2.44 0.39
C THR A 214 -14.83 3.15 0.06
N ARG A 215 -14.82 4.00 -0.98
CA ARG A 215 -16.00 4.71 -1.47
C ARG A 215 -16.08 4.74 -2.99
N ILE A 216 -17.29 4.58 -3.53
CA ILE A 216 -17.56 4.60 -4.97
C ILE A 216 -18.64 5.65 -5.26
N PHE A 217 -18.33 6.57 -6.17
CA PHE A 217 -19.29 7.49 -6.77
C PHE A 217 -19.89 6.84 -8.02
N ILE A 218 -21.23 6.79 -8.09
CA ILE A 218 -21.97 6.19 -9.20
C ILE A 218 -23.01 7.18 -9.75
N PRO A 219 -23.36 7.16 -11.05
CA PRO A 219 -24.43 7.99 -11.56
C PRO A 219 -25.79 7.64 -10.93
N GLU A 220 -26.71 8.59 -10.89
CA GLU A 220 -28.07 8.40 -10.31
C GLU A 220 -28.75 7.11 -10.76
N ASN A 221 -28.66 6.78 -12.05
CA ASN A 221 -29.35 5.62 -12.64
C ASN A 221 -28.48 4.35 -12.70
N PHE A 222 -27.35 4.31 -12.00
CA PHE A 222 -26.48 3.13 -12.00
C PHE A 222 -27.12 1.95 -11.25
N THR A 223 -27.12 0.78 -11.91
CA THR A 223 -27.61 -0.49 -11.37
C THR A 223 -26.57 -1.13 -10.45
N ILE A 224 -26.82 -1.11 -9.13
CA ILE A 224 -25.87 -1.60 -8.11
C ILE A 224 -25.55 -3.09 -8.27
N ASP A 225 -26.49 -3.91 -8.73
CA ASP A 225 -26.29 -5.35 -8.95
C ASP A 225 -25.06 -5.65 -9.82
N ARG A 226 -24.74 -4.74 -10.77
CA ARG A 226 -23.54 -4.85 -11.61
C ARG A 226 -22.25 -4.90 -10.80
N LEU A 227 -22.16 -4.20 -9.67
CA LEU A 227 -20.99 -4.27 -8.79
C LEU A 227 -20.86 -5.66 -8.18
N PHE A 228 -21.95 -6.18 -7.61
CA PHE A 228 -21.91 -7.49 -6.96
C PHE A 228 -21.61 -8.63 -7.92
N GLU A 229 -22.22 -8.62 -9.11
CA GLU A 229 -21.96 -9.62 -10.14
C GLU A 229 -20.47 -9.67 -10.52
N ASN A 230 -19.83 -8.50 -10.63
CA ASN A 230 -18.42 -8.38 -11.00
C ASN A 230 -17.44 -8.52 -9.82
N PHE A 231 -17.92 -8.55 -8.58
CA PHE A 231 -17.09 -8.76 -7.39
C PHE A 231 -16.97 -10.25 -6.99
N LEU A 232 -17.70 -11.16 -7.65
CA LEU A 232 -17.79 -12.57 -7.27
C LEU A 232 -16.45 -13.32 -7.25
N ASP A 233 -15.47 -12.89 -8.04
CA ASP A 233 -14.12 -13.49 -8.03
C ASP A 233 -13.40 -13.31 -6.69
N PHE A 234 -13.84 -12.35 -5.87
CA PHE A 234 -13.31 -12.12 -4.54
C PHE A 234 -14.15 -12.74 -3.41
N LYS A 235 -15.21 -13.50 -3.71
CA LYS A 235 -16.12 -14.05 -2.68
C LYS A 235 -15.41 -14.85 -1.58
N ASP A 236 -14.31 -15.53 -1.92
CA ASP A 236 -13.56 -16.37 -0.98
C ASP A 236 -12.82 -15.57 0.09
N ILE A 237 -12.77 -14.24 -0.03
CA ILE A 237 -12.27 -13.33 1.01
C ILE A 237 -12.96 -13.55 2.36
N ILE A 238 -14.24 -13.95 2.34
CA ILE A 238 -15.02 -14.25 3.54
C ILE A 238 -14.46 -15.44 4.33
N ASN A 239 -13.71 -16.33 3.68
CA ASN A 239 -13.11 -17.48 4.36
C ASN A 239 -11.94 -17.09 5.29
N HIS A 240 -11.45 -15.85 5.19
CA HIS A 240 -10.47 -15.34 6.13
C HIS A 240 -11.15 -14.91 7.45
N HIS A 241 -10.89 -15.63 8.54
CA HIS A 241 -11.57 -15.45 9.82
C HIS A 241 -11.65 -14.00 10.33
N LYS A 242 -10.57 -13.22 10.23
CA LYS A 242 -10.64 -11.81 10.68
C LYS A 242 -11.49 -10.94 9.77
N TYR A 243 -11.56 -11.25 8.47
CA TYR A 243 -12.43 -10.53 7.55
C TYR A 243 -13.89 -10.86 7.84
N ALA A 244 -14.22 -12.16 7.97
CA ALA A 244 -15.54 -12.63 8.37
C ALA A 244 -16.04 -11.97 9.66
N ASN A 245 -15.19 -11.89 10.69
CA ASN A 245 -15.57 -11.26 11.94
C ASN A 245 -15.92 -9.77 11.78
N ASN A 246 -15.22 -9.03 10.91
CA ASN A 246 -15.55 -7.62 10.63
C ASN A 246 -16.85 -7.52 9.84
N TYR A 247 -17.05 -8.42 8.89
CA TYR A 247 -18.28 -8.51 8.11
C TYR A 247 -19.50 -8.77 9.00
N ASP A 248 -19.46 -9.83 9.82
CA ASP A 248 -20.56 -10.19 10.71
C ASP A 248 -20.84 -9.08 11.74
N TYR A 249 -19.79 -8.46 12.28
CA TYR A 249 -19.91 -7.35 13.23
C TYR A 249 -20.63 -6.13 12.62
N ASN A 250 -20.16 -5.64 11.47
CA ASN A 250 -20.75 -4.47 10.83
C ASN A 250 -22.17 -4.76 10.34
N ARG A 251 -22.41 -5.96 9.80
CA ARG A 251 -23.75 -6.42 9.38
C ARG A 251 -24.72 -6.44 10.56
N ALA A 252 -24.31 -6.98 11.71
CA ALA A 252 -25.13 -6.98 12.91
C ALA A 252 -25.46 -5.57 13.39
N ILE A 253 -24.48 -4.65 13.39
CA ILE A 253 -24.70 -3.24 13.76
C ILE A 253 -25.74 -2.59 12.84
N TYR A 254 -25.58 -2.71 11.53
CA TYR A 254 -26.51 -2.08 10.58
C TYR A 254 -27.92 -2.64 10.68
N LEU A 255 -28.07 -3.96 10.88
CA LEU A 255 -29.38 -4.58 11.11
C LEU A 255 -30.03 -4.07 12.41
N LEU A 256 -29.26 -3.98 13.51
CA LEU A 256 -29.76 -3.46 14.79
C LEU A 256 -30.19 -1.99 14.70
N ASN A 257 -29.44 -1.18 13.95
CA ASN A 257 -29.74 0.23 13.72
C ASN A 257 -30.80 0.47 12.64
N GLN A 258 -31.33 -0.59 12.01
CA GLN A 258 -32.27 -0.51 10.88
C GLN A 258 -31.73 0.34 9.72
N GLU A 259 -30.40 0.32 9.53
CA GLU A 259 -29.75 0.99 8.42
C GLU A 259 -29.99 0.21 7.12
N LYS A 260 -30.18 0.93 6.01
CA LYS A 260 -30.34 0.33 4.69
C LYS A 260 -28.97 0.09 4.06
N PHE A 261 -28.74 -1.12 3.58
CA PHE A 261 -27.54 -1.51 2.86
C PHE A 261 -27.87 -2.66 1.91
N TRP A 262 -27.03 -2.85 0.89
CA TRP A 262 -27.03 -4.04 0.06
C TRP A 262 -26.00 -5.04 0.58
N ASP A 263 -26.31 -6.32 0.43
CA ASP A 263 -25.53 -7.42 1.00
C ASP A 263 -25.43 -8.56 -0.02
N ASN A 264 -24.22 -9.07 -0.25
CA ASN A 264 -23.96 -10.24 -1.09
C ASN A 264 -23.22 -11.39 -0.37
N ASN A 265 -23.25 -11.40 0.96
CA ASN A 265 -22.60 -12.38 1.85
C ASN A 265 -21.07 -12.31 1.99
N PHE A 266 -20.39 -11.36 1.34
CA PHE A 266 -18.97 -11.11 1.60
C PHE A 266 -18.55 -9.63 1.56
N VAL A 267 -19.43 -8.76 1.05
CA VAL A 267 -19.26 -7.31 1.11
C VAL A 267 -20.64 -6.65 1.24
N MET A 268 -20.69 -5.55 1.99
CA MET A 268 -21.87 -4.70 2.08
C MET A 268 -21.63 -3.40 1.32
N LEU A 269 -22.64 -2.94 0.58
CA LEU A 269 -22.65 -1.60 0.00
C LEU A 269 -23.64 -0.75 0.77
N LYS A 270 -23.27 0.48 1.12
CA LYS A 270 -24.10 1.35 1.94
C LYS A 270 -24.05 2.77 1.40
N GLU A 271 -25.20 3.42 1.21
CA GLU A 271 -25.20 4.86 0.94
C GLU A 271 -24.75 5.61 2.20
N ASP A 272 -23.61 6.30 2.11
CA ASP A 272 -22.99 7.05 3.20
C ASP A 272 -22.04 8.10 2.64
N ASP A 273 -22.06 9.30 3.22
CA ASP A 273 -21.22 10.42 2.80
C ASP A 273 -19.83 10.44 3.47
N LYS A 274 -19.50 9.43 4.28
CA LYS A 274 -18.17 9.28 4.84
C LYS A 274 -17.17 8.85 3.79
N LEU A 275 -15.97 9.44 3.82
CA LEU A 275 -14.86 9.02 2.98
C LEU A 275 -14.40 7.59 3.31
N PHE A 276 -14.27 7.26 4.59
CA PHE A 276 -13.82 5.95 5.05
C PHE A 276 -15.02 5.04 5.35
N SER A 277 -14.92 3.79 4.92
CA SER A 277 -15.82 2.71 5.31
C SER A 277 -15.14 1.73 6.28
N PRO A 278 -15.91 1.05 7.14
CA PRO A 278 -15.41 -0.12 7.86
C PRO A 278 -14.95 -1.22 6.89
N LEU A 279 -14.05 -2.09 7.35
CA LEU A 279 -13.66 -3.28 6.60
C LEU A 279 -14.91 -4.08 6.20
N SER A 280 -14.94 -4.64 4.99
CA SER A 280 -16.06 -5.36 4.36
C SER A 280 -17.32 -4.54 4.03
N VAL A 281 -17.26 -3.22 4.22
CA VAL A 281 -18.30 -2.27 3.81
C VAL A 281 -17.70 -1.32 2.79
N ILE A 282 -18.47 -0.93 1.77
CA ILE A 282 -18.08 0.10 0.80
C ILE A 282 -19.16 1.17 0.80
N ASN A 283 -18.74 2.43 0.95
CA ASN A 283 -19.65 3.55 0.90
C ASN A 283 -19.99 3.87 -0.57
N ILE A 284 -21.26 4.10 -0.85
CA ILE A 284 -21.76 4.47 -2.17
C ILE A 284 -22.32 5.88 -2.10
N SER A 285 -22.06 6.67 -3.13
CA SER A 285 -22.70 7.97 -3.31
C SER A 285 -23.17 8.12 -4.73
N ARG A 286 -24.42 8.52 -4.91
CA ARG A 286 -24.95 8.86 -6.22
C ARG A 286 -24.58 10.29 -6.57
N TYR A 287 -24.24 10.53 -7.82
CA TYR A 287 -23.97 11.87 -8.32
C TYR A 287 -24.79 12.17 -9.58
N SER A 288 -25.19 13.43 -9.70
CA SER A 288 -25.93 13.97 -10.85
C SER A 288 -25.08 14.89 -11.74
N SER A 289 -23.97 15.43 -11.22
CA SER A 289 -22.97 16.19 -11.96
C SER A 289 -21.55 15.81 -11.50
N LEU A 290 -20.60 15.78 -12.44
CA LEU A 290 -19.19 15.55 -12.09
C LEU A 290 -18.61 16.69 -11.23
N GLU A 291 -19.13 17.90 -11.35
CA GLU A 291 -18.74 19.05 -10.52
C GLU A 291 -18.87 18.72 -9.03
N SER A 292 -19.99 18.10 -8.62
CA SER A 292 -20.19 17.69 -7.21
C SER A 292 -19.15 16.68 -6.72
N VAL A 293 -18.67 15.80 -7.61
CA VAL A 293 -17.62 14.83 -7.29
C VAL A 293 -16.27 15.51 -7.19
N THR A 294 -15.97 16.45 -8.10
CA THR A 294 -14.75 17.26 -8.07
C THR A 294 -14.67 18.10 -6.79
N ASP A 295 -15.76 18.76 -6.40
CA ASP A 295 -15.82 19.52 -5.14
C ASP A 295 -15.53 18.63 -3.93
N PHE A 296 -16.15 17.44 -3.88
CA PHE A 296 -15.87 16.47 -2.82
C PHE A 296 -14.40 16.04 -2.79
N ILE A 297 -13.81 15.78 -3.96
CA ILE A 297 -12.39 15.41 -4.07
C ILE A 297 -11.50 16.52 -3.51
N LEU A 298 -11.76 17.77 -3.89
CA LEU A 298 -10.99 18.92 -3.41
C LEU A 298 -11.11 19.11 -1.89
N GLU A 299 -12.32 18.98 -1.34
CA GLU A 299 -12.55 19.06 0.10
C GLU A 299 -11.85 17.95 0.89
N ASN A 300 -11.61 16.80 0.26
CA ASN A 300 -11.05 15.60 0.89
C ASN A 300 -9.63 15.24 0.43
N GLU A 301 -8.96 16.10 -0.34
CA GLU A 301 -7.67 15.84 -0.98
C GLU A 301 -6.62 15.30 0.00
N ALA A 302 -6.52 15.90 1.19
CA ALA A 302 -5.57 15.52 2.22
C ALA A 302 -5.79 14.10 2.79
N ASN A 303 -6.96 13.51 2.58
CA ASN A 303 -7.34 12.19 3.07
C ASN A 303 -7.48 11.15 1.94
N ILE A 304 -7.43 11.58 0.68
CA ILE A 304 -7.48 10.72 -0.50
C ILE A 304 -6.04 10.36 -0.91
N GLN A 305 -5.78 9.08 -1.13
CA GLN A 305 -4.48 8.59 -1.60
C GLN A 305 -4.43 8.50 -3.13
N CYS A 306 -5.48 7.99 -3.76
CA CYS A 306 -5.67 8.04 -5.19
C CYS A 306 -7.15 7.93 -5.56
N ILE A 307 -7.46 8.27 -6.81
CA ILE A 307 -8.79 8.19 -7.40
C ILE A 307 -8.72 7.19 -8.55
N VAL A 308 -9.65 6.24 -8.58
CA VAL A 308 -9.77 5.26 -9.66
C VAL A 308 -10.95 5.67 -10.54
N ALA A 309 -10.69 5.97 -11.82
CA ALA A 309 -11.74 6.40 -12.72
C ALA A 309 -11.39 6.17 -14.19
N LYS A 310 -12.38 6.29 -15.06
CA LYS A 310 -12.18 6.41 -16.51
C LYS A 310 -11.55 7.77 -16.83
N ASN A 311 -10.53 7.78 -17.69
CA ASN A 311 -9.86 9.01 -18.14
C ASN A 311 -10.83 9.99 -18.80
N GLU A 312 -11.89 9.48 -19.45
CA GLU A 312 -12.95 10.25 -20.09
C GLU A 312 -13.73 11.16 -19.13
N LEU A 313 -13.65 10.90 -17.82
CA LEU A 313 -14.26 11.77 -16.80
C LEU A 313 -13.45 13.05 -16.55
N GLY A 314 -12.21 13.15 -17.06
CA GLY A 314 -11.36 14.33 -16.89
C GLY A 314 -10.88 14.55 -15.45
N ILE A 315 -10.90 13.51 -14.63
CA ILE A 315 -10.42 13.51 -13.25
C ILE A 315 -8.98 13.02 -13.24
N ASP A 316 -8.08 13.69 -12.50
CA ASP A 316 -6.73 13.19 -12.25
C ASP A 316 -6.82 11.89 -11.45
N SER A 317 -6.65 10.78 -12.16
CA SER A 317 -7.03 9.46 -11.70
C SER A 317 -6.15 8.40 -12.36
N ILE A 318 -6.21 7.20 -11.78
CA ILE A 318 -5.59 6.01 -12.33
C ILE A 318 -6.67 5.06 -12.85
N ALA A 319 -6.28 4.17 -13.76
CA ALA A 319 -7.17 3.16 -14.30
C ALA A 319 -7.58 2.12 -13.24
N PHE A 320 -8.71 1.46 -13.47
CA PHE A 320 -9.17 0.34 -12.64
C PHE A 320 -8.13 -0.79 -12.59
N GLY A 321 -7.91 -1.34 -11.40
CA GLY A 321 -6.98 -2.44 -11.12
C GLY A 321 -5.54 -2.01 -10.80
N GLU A 322 -5.25 -0.72 -10.91
CA GLU A 322 -3.91 -0.14 -10.74
C GLU A 322 -3.66 0.51 -9.38
N ALA A 323 -4.67 0.61 -8.51
CA ALA A 323 -4.51 1.32 -7.24
C ALA A 323 -3.39 0.74 -6.37
N GLN A 324 -3.17 -0.57 -6.45
CA GLN A 324 -2.18 -1.27 -5.64
C GLN A 324 -0.83 -1.48 -6.36
N ASN A 325 -0.60 -0.88 -7.53
CA ASN A 325 0.65 -1.00 -8.29
C ASN A 325 1.32 0.38 -8.51
N PRO A 326 1.63 1.16 -7.44
CA PRO A 326 2.28 2.45 -7.61
C PRO A 326 3.68 2.29 -8.24
N SER A 327 4.04 3.20 -9.14
CA SER A 327 5.41 3.32 -9.66
C SER A 327 6.37 3.85 -8.60
N LEU A 328 7.68 3.78 -8.85
CA LEU A 328 8.71 4.24 -7.90
C LEU A 328 8.65 5.75 -7.63
N ASP A 329 8.15 6.54 -8.58
CA ASP A 329 7.92 7.99 -8.46
C ASP A 329 6.51 8.34 -7.95
N THR A 330 5.66 7.35 -7.63
CA THR A 330 4.37 7.57 -6.99
C THR A 330 4.49 7.47 -5.47
N TYR A 331 4.56 8.62 -4.80
CA TYR A 331 4.79 8.69 -3.36
C TYR A 331 3.51 8.56 -2.52
N ALA A 332 3.64 7.97 -1.33
CA ALA A 332 2.57 7.97 -0.33
C ALA A 332 2.23 9.41 0.09
N ASP A 333 0.95 9.67 0.34
CA ASP A 333 0.43 10.98 0.74
C ASP A 333 0.68 12.12 -0.27
N ASN A 334 1.11 11.81 -1.50
CA ASN A 334 1.58 12.78 -2.51
C ASN A 334 2.75 13.65 -1.99
N VAL A 335 3.52 13.12 -1.02
CA VAL A 335 4.70 13.78 -0.46
C VAL A 335 5.95 13.10 -1.02
N ASP A 336 6.67 13.83 -1.87
CA ASP A 336 7.88 13.36 -2.53
C ASP A 336 9.03 13.10 -1.53
N THR A 337 9.20 11.83 -1.17
CA THR A 337 10.22 11.38 -0.21
C THR A 337 11.63 11.70 -0.70
N MET A 338 11.89 11.60 -2.00
CA MET A 338 13.24 11.87 -2.52
C MET A 338 13.59 13.35 -2.38
N LYS A 339 12.67 14.27 -2.71
CA LYS A 339 12.87 15.73 -2.47
C LYS A 339 13.07 16.07 -1.00
N PHE A 340 12.32 15.43 -0.12
CA PHE A 340 12.53 15.58 1.33
C PHE A 340 13.95 15.14 1.74
N LEU A 341 14.49 14.10 1.12
CA LEU A 341 15.83 13.59 1.39
C LEU A 341 16.93 14.46 0.76
N GLU A 342 16.65 15.20 -0.33
CA GLU A 342 17.64 16.12 -0.92
C GLU A 342 18.01 17.30 0.00
N VAL A 343 17.09 17.70 0.87
CA VAL A 343 17.24 18.90 1.72
C VAL A 343 17.85 18.63 3.09
N ILE A 344 18.11 17.36 3.45
CA ILE A 344 18.71 16.94 4.74
C ILE A 344 20.23 16.72 4.62
#